data_AF-A0A948U7S1-F1
#
_entry.id   AF-A0A948U7S1-F1
#
_cell.length_a   1.000
_cell.length_b   1.000
_cell.length_c   1.000
_cell.angle_alpha   90.00
_cell.angle_beta   90.00
_cell.angle_gamma   90.00
#
_symmetry.space_group_name_H-M   'P 1'
#
loop_
_entity.id
_entity.type
_entity.pdbx_description
1 polymer ?
#
loop_
_entity_poly.entity_id
_entity_poly.type
_entity_poly.pdbx_seq_one_letter_code
_entity_poly.pdbx_strand_id
1 'polypeptide(L)'
;MKNGEGQEKRRAPRVKKEVIVQYRIKDVPHTGEFQLLRKPPIDLTRTRDLAEKGIFFTASQPIFAQAVLELKLQLPSERESIELEGRVVDCEEIKKGFIY
;
A
#
# COMPACT_ATOMS: atom_id res chain seq x y z
N MET A 1 30.53 22.83 3.32
CA MET A 1 29.64 22.36 4.41
C MET A 1 28.75 21.28 3.82
N LYS A 2 28.90 20.02 4.25
CA LYS A 2 28.10 18.87 3.78
C LYS A 2 26.87 18.74 4.70
N ASN A 3 25.69 19.05 4.19
CA ASN A 3 24.44 18.87 4.95
C ASN A 3 24.00 17.41 4.90
N GLY A 4 23.61 16.90 6.06
CA GLY A 4 23.46 15.48 6.37
C GLY A 4 22.38 14.76 5.57
N GLU A 5 22.82 13.74 4.84
CA GLU A 5 21.97 12.65 4.39
C GLU A 5 21.60 11.83 5.63
N GLY A 6 20.33 11.86 6.03
CA GLY A 6 19.81 10.97 7.05
C GLY A 6 20.06 9.53 6.59
N GLN A 7 20.93 8.82 7.30
CA GLN A 7 21.33 7.46 6.94
C GLN A 7 20.08 6.59 6.73
N GLU A 8 19.93 6.07 5.51
CA GLU A 8 18.84 5.19 5.15
C GLU A 8 18.87 3.93 6.04
N LYS A 9 17.92 3.85 6.99
CA LYS A 9 17.86 2.77 8.00
C LYS A 9 17.34 1.43 7.45
N ARG A 10 17.12 1.31 6.14
CA ARG A 10 16.42 0.18 5.53
C ARG A 10 17.41 -0.94 5.18
N ARG A 11 17.07 -2.18 5.52
CA ARG A 11 17.92 -3.36 5.29
C ARG A 11 17.91 -3.87 3.85
N ALA A 12 16.90 -3.52 3.05
CA ALA A 12 16.72 -4.05 1.69
C ALA A 12 16.48 -2.91 0.67
N PRO A 13 17.06 -3.00 -0.54
CA PRO A 13 16.87 -2.03 -1.60
C PRO A 13 15.44 -2.10 -2.15
N ARG A 14 14.86 -0.94 -2.48
CA ARG A 14 13.54 -0.86 -3.14
C ARG A 14 13.64 -1.34 -4.59
N VAL A 15 12.56 -1.91 -5.09
CA VAL A 15 12.41 -2.20 -6.52
C VAL A 15 12.47 -0.87 -7.29
N LYS A 16 13.46 -0.70 -8.18
CA LYS A 16 13.62 0.51 -9.01
C LYS A 16 12.55 0.69 -10.09
N LYS A 17 11.64 -0.27 -10.22
CA LYS A 17 10.56 -0.27 -11.21
C LYS A 17 9.27 0.22 -10.56
N GLU A 18 8.51 0.99 -11.33
CA GLU A 18 7.14 1.35 -10.97
C GLU A 18 6.28 0.10 -10.97
N VAL A 19 5.47 -0.08 -9.93
CA VAL A 19 4.57 -1.21 -9.75
C VAL A 19 3.16 -0.66 -9.71
N ILE A 20 2.28 -1.25 -10.51
CA ILE A 20 0.85 -0.97 -10.45
C ILE A 20 0.26 -1.83 -9.32
N VAL A 21 -0.45 -1.19 -8.40
CA VAL A 21 -1.07 -1.84 -7.24
C VAL A 21 -2.58 -1.69 -7.37
N GLN A 22 -3.25 -2.82 -7.55
CA GLN A 22 -4.69 -2.91 -7.35
C GLN A 22 -4.94 -3.37 -5.91
N TYR A 23 -5.81 -2.69 -5.18
CA TYR A 23 -6.10 -3.04 -3.79
C TYR A 23 -7.58 -2.96 -3.47
N ARG A 24 -8.00 -3.74 -2.48
CA ARG A 24 -9.30 -3.61 -1.82
C ARG A 24 -9.19 -3.96 -0.33
N ILE A 25 -9.95 -3.26 0.49
CA ILE A 25 -10.04 -3.56 1.93
C ILE A 25 -10.85 -4.85 2.08
N LYS A 26 -10.25 -5.89 2.65
CA LYS A 26 -10.89 -7.18 2.89
C LYS A 26 -11.52 -7.26 4.28
N ASP A 27 -10.84 -6.69 5.27
CA ASP A 27 -11.26 -6.73 6.67
C ASP A 27 -10.70 -5.51 7.45
N VAL A 28 -11.41 -5.08 8.48
CA VAL A 28 -11.00 -3.98 9.36
C VAL A 28 -11.21 -4.40 10.82
N PRO A 29 -10.16 -4.41 11.66
CA PRO A 29 -10.31 -4.80 13.05
C PRO A 29 -11.09 -3.74 13.85
N HIS A 30 -12.06 -4.20 14.62
CA HIS A 30 -12.71 -3.49 15.74
C HIS A 30 -13.56 -2.25 15.47
N THR A 31 -13.87 -1.89 14.23
CA THR A 31 -14.98 -0.98 13.94
C THR A 31 -16.15 -1.79 13.39
N GLY A 32 -17.15 -2.06 14.24
CA GLY A 32 -18.40 -2.72 13.83
C GLY A 32 -19.22 -1.96 12.77
N GLU A 33 -18.64 -0.90 12.18
CA GLU A 33 -19.20 -0.01 11.18
C GLU A 33 -18.83 -0.38 9.74
N PHE A 34 -17.88 -1.29 9.51
CA PHE A 34 -17.65 -1.86 8.17
C PHE A 34 -18.61 -3.01 7.87
N GLN A 35 -19.91 -2.75 8.03
CA GLN A 35 -20.95 -3.61 7.47
C GLN A 35 -21.19 -3.24 6.01
N LEU A 36 -20.93 -4.22 5.13
CA LEU A 36 -21.67 -4.47 3.90
C LEU A 36 -21.49 -3.44 2.76
N LEU A 37 -20.30 -3.43 2.15
CA LEU A 37 -20.28 -3.58 0.69
C LEU A 37 -20.05 -5.06 0.41
N ARG A 38 -21.00 -5.72 -0.28
CA ARG A 38 -20.87 -7.13 -0.72
C ARG A 38 -19.55 -7.40 -1.45
N LYS A 39 -18.95 -6.35 -2.02
CA LYS A 39 -17.61 -6.31 -2.56
C LYS A 39 -17.12 -4.85 -2.49
N PRO A 40 -16.13 -4.51 -1.64
CA PRO A 40 -15.56 -3.16 -1.63
C PRO A 40 -14.95 -2.84 -3.00
N PRO A 41 -14.94 -1.57 -3.41
CA PRO A 41 -14.38 -1.16 -4.70
C PRO A 41 -12.90 -1.54 -4.79
N ILE A 42 -12.47 -1.84 -6.02
CA ILE A 42 -11.04 -2.03 -6.31
C ILE A 42 -10.46 -0.67 -6.67
N ASP A 43 -9.50 -0.23 -5.88
CA ASP A 43 -8.74 0.98 -6.13
C ASP A 43 -7.43 0.66 -6.86
N LEU A 44 -6.90 1.65 -7.58
CA LEU A 44 -5.68 1.53 -8.38
C LEU A 44 -4.70 2.64 -8.01
N THR A 45 -3.47 2.25 -7.75
CA THR A 45 -2.38 3.17 -7.44
C THR A 45 -1.07 2.70 -8.05
N ARG A 46 -0.05 3.55 -8.00
CA ARG A 46 1.29 3.23 -8.50
C ARG A 46 2.31 3.56 -7.43
N THR A 47 3.30 2.69 -7.27
CA THR A 47 4.38 2.93 -6.32
C THR A 47 5.72 2.44 -6.85
N ARG A 48 6.80 3.00 -6.28
CA ARG A 48 8.19 2.53 -6.41
C ARG A 48 8.75 2.06 -5.07
N ASP A 49 7.94 2.10 -4.01
CA ASP A 49 8.33 1.68 -2.66
C ASP A 49 7.78 0.28 -2.38
N LEU A 50 8.35 -0.71 -3.08
CA LEU A 50 8.12 -2.13 -2.85
C LEU A 50 9.42 -2.77 -2.36
N ALA A 51 9.31 -3.52 -1.27
CA ALA A 51 10.35 -4.35 -0.70
C ALA A 51 9.77 -5.74 -0.35
N GLU A 52 10.64 -6.71 -0.09
CA GLU A 52 10.27 -8.10 0.22
C GLU A 52 9.22 -8.24 1.34
N LYS A 53 9.25 -7.33 2.33
CA LYS A 53 8.41 -7.39 3.54
C LYS A 53 7.36 -6.29 3.63
N GLY A 54 7.23 -5.45 2.62
CA GLY A 54 6.34 -4.31 2.71
C GLY A 54 6.25 -3.50 1.43
N ILE A 55 5.13 -2.81 1.31
CA ILE A 55 4.85 -1.89 0.23
C ILE A 55 4.31 -0.60 0.85
N PHE A 56 4.68 0.53 0.27
CA PHE A 56 4.18 1.84 0.63
C PHE A 56 3.57 2.49 -0.61
N PHE A 57 2.32 2.95 -0.55
CA PHE A 57 1.60 3.48 -1.70
C PHE A 57 0.51 4.45 -1.25
N THR A 58 0.02 5.31 -2.16
CA THR A 58 -1.14 6.17 -1.87
C THR A 58 -2.45 5.43 -2.00
N ALA A 59 -3.33 5.62 -1.02
CA ALA A 59 -4.73 5.24 -1.07
C ALA A 59 -5.65 6.44 -1.39
N SER A 60 -6.75 6.15 -2.10
CA SER A 60 -7.81 7.12 -2.41
C SER A 60 -8.70 7.45 -1.21
N GLN A 61 -8.66 6.62 -0.17
CA GLN A 61 -9.51 6.68 1.02
C GLN A 61 -8.72 6.29 2.28
N PRO A 62 -9.14 6.76 3.47
CA PRO A 62 -8.51 6.37 4.72
C PRO A 62 -8.56 4.87 4.92
N ILE A 63 -7.43 4.26 5.29
CA ILE A 63 -7.37 2.86 5.65
C ILE A 63 -6.87 2.76 7.08
N PHE A 64 -7.64 2.10 7.93
CA PHE A 64 -7.26 1.95 9.32
C PHE A 64 -6.04 1.04 9.46
N ALA A 65 -5.16 1.36 10.42
CA ALA A 65 -4.11 0.45 10.83
C ALA A 65 -4.71 -0.91 11.20
N GLN A 66 -3.96 -1.98 10.92
CA GLN A 66 -4.35 -3.38 11.07
C GLN A 66 -5.43 -3.88 10.10
N ALA A 67 -5.99 -3.03 9.22
CA ALA A 67 -6.87 -3.50 8.15
C ALA A 67 -6.13 -4.49 7.24
N VAL A 68 -6.88 -5.47 6.72
CA VAL A 68 -6.37 -6.46 5.78
C VAL A 68 -6.71 -6.02 4.37
N LEU A 69 -5.70 -5.96 3.51
CA LEU A 69 -5.84 -5.62 2.10
C LEU A 69 -5.59 -6.85 1.25
N GLU A 70 -6.46 -7.06 0.27
CA GLU A 70 -6.14 -7.90 -0.87
C GLU A 70 -5.45 -7.03 -1.91
N LEU A 71 -4.28 -7.47 -2.37
CA LEU A 71 -3.40 -6.73 -3.26
C LEU A 71 -3.10 -7.56 -4.51
N LYS A 72 -3.10 -6.88 -5.66
CA LYS A 72 -2.66 -7.43 -6.93
C LYS A 72 -1.62 -6.50 -7.54
N LEU A 73 -0.39 -6.96 -7.58
CA LEU A 73 0.76 -6.22 -8.08
C LEU A 73 1.03 -6.59 -9.53
N GLN A 74 1.13 -5.59 -10.40
CA GLN A 74 1.51 -5.77 -11.79
C GLN A 74 2.82 -5.03 -12.05
N LEU A 75 3.84 -5.81 -12.39
CA LEU A 75 5.14 -5.30 -12.82
C LEU A 75 5.08 -4.97 -14.32
N PRO A 76 5.58 -3.83 -14.80
CA PRO A 76 5.48 -3.42 -16.21
C PRO A 76 6.15 -4.40 -17.19
N SER A 77 7.17 -5.12 -16.72
CA SER A 77 7.92 -6.08 -17.53
C SER A 77 7.34 -7.49 -17.50
N GLU A 78 6.38 -7.77 -16.61
CA GLU A 78 5.83 -9.11 -16.39
C GLU A 78 4.40 -9.18 -16.90
N ARG A 79 4.04 -10.30 -17.53
CA ARG A 79 2.66 -10.56 -17.95
C ARG A 79 1.79 -11.05 -16.80
N GLU A 80 2.42 -11.66 -15.80
CA GLU A 80 1.74 -12.21 -14.64
C GLU A 80 1.67 -11.19 -13.52
N SER A 81 0.54 -11.20 -12.84
CA SER A 81 0.29 -10.41 -11.64
C SER A 81 0.59 -11.22 -10.40
N ILE A 82 1.16 -10.59 -9.38
CA ILE A 82 1.36 -11.19 -8.07
C ILE A 82 0.15 -10.86 -7.21
N GLU A 83 -0.58 -11.88 -6.77
CA GLU A 83 -1.70 -11.73 -5.83
C GLU A 83 -1.22 -12.04 -4.41
N LEU A 84 -1.52 -11.15 -3.47
CA LEU A 84 -1.08 -11.27 -2.09
C LEU A 84 -2.05 -10.59 -1.11
N GLU A 85 -1.98 -10.99 0.15
CA GLU A 85 -2.70 -10.36 1.26
C GLU A 85 -1.69 -9.61 2.13
N GLY A 86 -2.02 -8.37 2.49
CA GLY A 86 -1.19 -7.51 3.31
C GLY A 86 -1.97 -6.92 4.47
N ARG A 87 -1.28 -6.61 5.57
CA ARG A 87 -1.87 -5.87 6.68
C ARG A 87 -1.34 -4.45 6.71
N VAL A 88 -2.22 -3.49 6.88
CA VAL A 88 -1.84 -2.08 7.06
C VAL A 88 -1.10 -1.93 8.38
N VAL A 89 0.14 -1.46 8.32
CA VAL A 89 0.95 -1.18 9.50
C VAL A 89 0.67 0.22 10.03
N ASP A 90 0.58 1.19 9.12
CA ASP A 90 0.38 2.60 9.41
C ASP A 90 -0.33 3.27 8.22
N CYS A 91 -1.03 4.37 8.47
CA CYS A 91 -1.71 5.15 7.44
C CYS A 91 -1.81 6.61 7.87
N GLU A 92 -1.31 7.53 7.05
CA GLU A 92 -1.24 8.97 7.38
C GLU A 92 -1.84 9.82 6.24
N GLU A 93 -2.70 10.77 6.61
CA GLU A 93 -3.22 11.76 5.66
C GLU A 93 -2.18 12.88 5.47
N ILE A 94 -1.54 12.92 4.30
CA ILE A 94 -0.49 13.91 3.99
C ILE A 94 -1.08 15.22 3.45
N LYS A 95 -2.26 15.15 2.81
CA LYS A 95 -3.04 16.28 2.33
C LYS A 95 -4.51 15.93 2.40
N LYS A 96 -5.39 16.92 2.59
CA LYS A 96 -6.84 16.70 2.58
C LYS A 96 -7.26 15.97 1.29
N GLY A 97 -7.62 14.69 1.39
CA GLY A 97 -7.95 13.82 0.24
C GLY A 97 -6.79 13.07 -0.43
N PHE A 98 -5.59 13.02 0.17
CA PHE A 98 -4.45 12.19 -0.25
C PHE A 98 -3.88 11.44 0.95
N ILE A 99 -4.01 10.12 0.92
CA ILE A 99 -3.73 9.25 2.06
C ILE A 99 -2.65 8.25 1.65
N TYR A 100 -1.69 8.01 2.52
CA TYR A 100 -0.59 7.06 2.33
C TYR A 100 -0.63 5.96 3.38
#